data_AF-A0A9D7RI17-F1
#
_entry.id   AF-A0A9D7RI17-F1
#
_cell.length_a   1.000
_cell.length_b   1.000
_cell.length_c   1.000
_cell.angle_alpha   90.00
_cell.angle_beta   90.00
_cell.angle_gamma   90.00
#
_symmetry.space_group_name_H-M   'P 1'
#
loop_
_entity.id
_entity.type
_entity.pdbx_description
1 polymer ?
#
loop_
_entity_poly.entity_id
_entity_poly.type
_entity_poly.pdbx_seq_one_letter_code
_entity_poly.pdbx_strand_id
1 'polypeptide(L)'
;MSYLKISALILGLLVLAGCKESASETASDVRAARTTAAEEADAKRLQAAAVENTNRAEIAAAAGVQARADAVAQKDMNAAKADADEVMSDTEDRASLKTAQAEFELANTQAEGRFDVAKQQCDAEQGVGKDNCMARANNALIADKAAAAAVLSAADTD
;
A
#
# COMPACT_ATOMS: atom_id res chain seq x y z
N MET A 1 -35.77 -29.41 11.87
CA MET A 1 -35.60 -30.63 11.04
C MET A 1 -34.63 -31.53 11.77
N SER A 2 -35.05 -32.44 12.67
CA SER A 2 -35.71 -33.72 12.38
C SER A 2 -34.90 -34.48 11.33
N TYR A 3 -34.18 -35.58 11.59
CA TYR A 3 -34.63 -36.78 12.29
C TYR A 3 -33.51 -37.54 13.02
N LEU A 4 -33.86 -37.88 14.26
CA LEU A 4 -33.41 -39.00 15.08
C LEU A 4 -33.59 -40.33 14.33
N LYS A 5 -32.54 -41.17 14.24
CA LYS A 5 -32.70 -42.63 14.04
C LYS A 5 -31.75 -43.40 14.95
N ILE A 6 -32.28 -43.64 16.15
CA ILE A 6 -31.96 -44.76 17.01
C ILE A 6 -32.43 -46.04 16.28
N SER A 7 -31.56 -47.03 16.12
CA SER A 7 -31.85 -48.46 15.83
C SER A 7 -30.51 -49.19 15.70
N ALA A 8 -30.20 -50.32 16.32
CA ALA A 8 -30.88 -51.09 17.34
C ALA A 8 -29.79 -52.00 17.93
N LEU A 9 -29.78 -52.09 19.26
CA LEU A 9 -29.04 -53.07 20.03
C LEU A 9 -29.78 -54.40 19.86
N ILE A 10 -29.17 -55.41 19.24
CA ILE A 10 -29.68 -56.79 19.15
C ILE A 10 -28.55 -57.70 19.63
N LEU A 11 -28.49 -57.98 20.93
CA LEU A 11 -29.01 -59.17 21.61
C LEU A 11 -28.65 -60.49 20.93
N GLY A 12 -27.86 -61.29 21.65
CA GLY A 12 -27.48 -62.63 21.26
C GLY A 12 -28.67 -63.59 21.16
N LEU A 13 -28.53 -64.54 20.24
CA LEU A 13 -29.34 -65.75 20.19
C LEU A 13 -28.49 -66.86 19.56
N LEU A 14 -27.98 -67.73 20.43
CA LEU A 14 -27.44 -69.04 20.08
C LEU A 14 -28.62 -69.95 19.74
N VAL A 15 -28.81 -70.29 18.46
CA VAL A 15 -29.74 -71.34 18.02
C VAL A 15 -28.91 -72.50 17.49
N LEU A 16 -28.71 -73.50 18.35
CA LEU A 16 -28.10 -74.79 18.07
C LEU A 16 -29.16 -75.74 17.48
N ALA A 17 -29.40 -75.68 16.18
CA ALA A 17 -30.00 -76.79 15.43
C ALA A 17 -29.77 -76.59 13.92
N GLY A 18 -28.74 -77.24 13.35
CA GLY A 18 -28.72 -77.54 11.92
C GLY A 18 -27.58 -77.02 11.03
N CYS A 19 -26.54 -76.34 11.52
CA CYS A 19 -25.35 -76.08 10.70
C CYS A 19 -24.33 -77.20 10.90
N LYS A 20 -24.27 -78.13 9.94
CA LYS A 20 -23.20 -79.13 9.83
C LYS A 20 -22.01 -78.51 9.09
N GLU A 21 -21.51 -77.39 9.58
CA GLU A 21 -20.18 -76.90 9.19
C GLU A 21 -19.15 -77.61 10.05
N SER A 22 -18.12 -78.11 9.39
CA SER A 22 -16.98 -78.73 10.06
C SER A 22 -16.21 -77.67 10.86
N ALA A 23 -15.54 -78.06 11.95
CA ALA A 23 -14.68 -77.13 12.70
C ALA A 23 -13.62 -76.43 11.82
N SER A 24 -13.29 -77.02 10.66
CA SER A 24 -12.45 -76.42 9.61
C SER A 24 -13.11 -75.27 8.85
N GLU A 25 -14.42 -75.30 8.59
CA GLU A 25 -15.14 -74.23 7.88
C GLU A 25 -15.28 -72.99 8.76
N THR A 26 -15.69 -73.16 10.03
CA THR A 26 -15.71 -72.05 10.99
C THR A 26 -14.32 -71.43 11.21
N ALA A 27 -13.27 -72.23 11.24
CA ALA A 27 -11.90 -71.73 11.34
C ALA A 27 -11.46 -70.96 10.07
N SER A 28 -11.97 -71.35 8.89
CA SER A 28 -11.75 -70.65 7.62
C SER A 28 -12.46 -69.30 7.61
N ASP A 29 -13.73 -69.25 8.02
CA ASP A 29 -14.52 -68.02 8.03
C ASP A 29 -13.98 -66.98 9.02
N VAL A 30 -13.52 -67.42 10.19
CA VAL A 30 -12.85 -66.53 11.15
C VAL A 30 -11.55 -65.96 10.58
N ARG A 31 -10.79 -66.74 9.81
CA ARG A 31 -9.58 -66.25 9.12
C ARG A 31 -9.93 -65.26 8.03
N ALA A 32 -10.93 -65.57 7.20
CA ALA A 32 -11.43 -64.66 6.16
C ALA A 32 -11.92 -63.34 6.76
N ALA A 33 -12.71 -63.40 7.83
CA ALA A 33 -13.20 -62.22 8.55
C ALA A 33 -12.05 -61.37 9.13
N ARG A 34 -10.99 -61.99 9.65
CA ARG A 34 -9.79 -61.28 10.13
C ARG A 34 -9.03 -60.61 9.00
N THR A 35 -8.89 -61.27 7.85
CA THR A 35 -8.23 -60.71 6.67
C THR A 35 -9.00 -59.51 6.14
N THR A 36 -10.33 -59.62 5.97
CA THR A 36 -11.18 -58.50 5.55
C THR A 36 -11.12 -57.34 6.55
N ALA A 37 -11.16 -57.62 7.86
CA ALA A 37 -11.01 -56.58 8.87
C ALA A 37 -9.63 -55.89 8.82
N ALA A 38 -8.56 -56.61 8.47
CA ALA A 38 -7.24 -56.03 8.28
C ALA A 38 -7.19 -55.15 7.02
N GLU A 39 -7.74 -55.60 5.90
CA GLU A 39 -7.85 -54.82 4.65
C GLU A 39 -8.65 -53.54 4.83
N GLU A 40 -9.78 -53.59 5.54
CA GLU A 40 -10.57 -52.41 5.87
C GLU A 40 -9.83 -51.44 6.79
N ALA A 41 -9.06 -51.95 7.76
CA ALA A 41 -8.26 -51.12 8.64
C ALA A 41 -7.15 -50.39 7.86
N ASP A 42 -6.49 -51.06 6.91
CA ASP A 42 -5.47 -50.47 6.07
C ASP A 42 -6.07 -49.48 5.05
N ALA A 43 -7.22 -49.79 4.47
CA ALA A 43 -7.96 -48.86 3.62
C ALA A 43 -8.35 -47.58 4.37
N LYS A 44 -8.80 -47.69 5.63
CA LYS A 44 -9.11 -46.53 6.50
C LYS A 44 -7.86 -45.72 6.82
N ARG A 45 -6.71 -46.35 7.07
CA ARG A 45 -5.43 -45.65 7.29
C ARG A 45 -4.98 -44.88 6.05
N LEU A 46 -5.07 -45.49 4.87
CA LEU A 46 -4.75 -44.84 3.59
C LEU A 46 -5.68 -43.67 3.30
N GLN A 47 -6.99 -43.83 3.53
CA GLN A 47 -7.95 -42.74 3.39
C GLN A 47 -7.67 -41.60 4.37
N ALA A 48 -7.37 -41.90 5.64
CA ALA A 48 -7.03 -40.88 6.64
C ALA A 48 -5.76 -40.10 6.23
N ALA A 49 -4.72 -40.78 5.76
CA ALA A 49 -3.50 -40.15 5.25
C ALA A 49 -3.77 -39.30 4.00
N ALA A 50 -4.63 -39.76 3.09
CA ALA A 50 -5.03 -39.00 1.91
C ALA A 50 -5.75 -37.69 2.28
N VAL A 51 -6.68 -37.75 3.25
CA VAL A 51 -7.39 -36.56 3.76
C VAL A 51 -6.41 -35.58 4.40
N GLU A 52 -5.47 -36.05 5.21
CA GLU A 52 -4.45 -35.16 5.81
C GLU A 52 -3.59 -34.47 4.75
N ASN A 53 -3.16 -35.21 3.73
CA ASN A 53 -2.38 -34.66 2.62
C ASN A 53 -3.16 -33.61 1.83
N THR A 54 -4.45 -33.85 1.55
CA THR A 54 -5.32 -32.88 0.89
C THR A 54 -5.47 -31.62 1.74
N ASN A 55 -5.77 -31.75 3.03
CA ASN A 55 -5.90 -30.61 3.94
C ASN A 55 -4.62 -29.78 3.98
N ARG A 56 -3.45 -30.43 4.04
CA ARG A 56 -2.16 -29.75 4.02
C ARG A 56 -1.93 -28.99 2.71
N ALA A 57 -2.29 -29.60 1.57
CA ALA A 57 -2.18 -28.96 0.27
C ALA A 57 -3.09 -27.72 0.15
N GLU A 58 -4.32 -27.81 0.65
CA GLU A 58 -5.27 -26.68 0.66
C GLU A 58 -4.79 -25.54 1.57
N ILE A 59 -4.26 -25.84 2.76
CA ILE A 59 -3.67 -24.84 3.65
C ILE A 59 -2.47 -24.15 2.98
N ALA A 60 -1.59 -24.91 2.34
CA ALA A 60 -0.44 -24.36 1.63
C ALA A 60 -0.88 -23.49 0.44
N ALA A 61 -1.91 -23.89 -0.30
CA ALA A 61 -2.47 -23.10 -1.39
C ALA A 61 -3.07 -21.78 -0.87
N ALA A 62 -3.84 -21.82 0.21
CA ALA A 62 -4.41 -20.63 0.85
C ALA A 62 -3.32 -19.66 1.34
N ALA A 63 -2.28 -20.18 1.99
CA ALA A 63 -1.13 -19.38 2.42
C ALA A 63 -0.41 -18.74 1.22
N GLY A 64 -0.28 -19.47 0.11
CA GLY A 64 0.29 -18.94 -1.14
C GLY A 64 -0.55 -17.82 -1.77
N VAL A 65 -1.88 -17.92 -1.72
CA VAL A 65 -2.79 -16.85 -2.17
C VAL A 65 -2.63 -15.60 -1.29
N GLN A 66 -2.58 -15.79 0.04
CA GLN A 66 -2.42 -14.68 0.97
C GLN A 66 -1.08 -13.96 0.77
N ALA A 67 0.02 -14.71 0.66
CA ALA A 67 1.34 -14.12 0.41
C ALA A 67 1.39 -13.31 -0.90
N ARG A 68 0.69 -13.75 -1.94
CA ARG A 68 0.57 -12.99 -3.20
C ARG A 68 -0.26 -11.72 -3.02
N ALA A 69 -1.37 -11.81 -2.28
CA ALA A 69 -2.20 -10.64 -1.98
C ALA A 69 -1.42 -9.59 -1.17
N ASP A 70 -0.67 -10.03 -0.15
CA ASP A 70 0.17 -9.16 0.67
C ASP A 70 1.28 -8.49 -0.17
N ALA A 71 1.91 -9.25 -1.08
CA ALA A 71 2.93 -8.71 -1.98
C ALA A 71 2.35 -7.66 -2.94
N VAL A 72 1.14 -7.86 -3.46
CA VAL A 72 0.43 -6.88 -4.30
C VAL A 72 0.08 -5.64 -3.48
N ALA A 73 -0.52 -5.83 -2.30
CA ALA A 73 -0.88 -4.72 -1.42
C ALA A 73 0.34 -3.88 -1.02
N GLN A 74 1.47 -4.52 -0.71
CA GLN A 74 2.71 -3.82 -0.40
C GLN A 74 3.25 -3.04 -1.59
N LYS A 75 3.18 -3.61 -2.80
CA LYS A 75 3.57 -2.92 -4.03
C LYS A 75 2.69 -1.68 -4.27
N ASP A 76 1.38 -1.82 -4.13
CA ASP A 76 0.43 -0.72 -4.35
C ASP A 76 0.62 0.39 -3.31
N MET A 77 0.88 0.04 -2.05
CA MET A 77 1.20 1.01 -0.99
C MET A 77 2.51 1.76 -1.28
N ASN A 78 3.53 1.06 -1.77
CA ASN A 78 4.80 1.69 -2.15
C ASN A 78 4.63 2.64 -3.34
N ALA A 79 3.82 2.25 -4.34
CA ALA A 79 3.51 3.11 -5.47
C ALA A 79 2.73 4.37 -5.03
N ALA A 80 1.67 4.18 -4.23
CA ALA A 80 0.88 5.30 -3.70
C ALA A 80 1.72 6.26 -2.85
N LYS A 81 2.70 5.73 -2.09
CA LYS A 81 3.64 6.57 -1.35
C LYS A 81 4.55 7.37 -2.29
N ALA A 82 5.09 6.75 -3.33
CA ALA A 82 5.93 7.45 -4.30
C ALA A 82 5.14 8.57 -5.02
N ASP A 83 3.91 8.29 -5.44
CA ASP A 83 3.02 9.29 -6.05
C ASP A 83 2.73 10.45 -5.07
N ALA A 84 2.50 10.15 -3.79
CA ALA A 84 2.27 11.17 -2.77
C ALA A 84 3.52 12.03 -2.52
N ASP A 85 4.71 11.41 -2.45
CA ASP A 85 5.98 12.11 -2.28
C ASP A 85 6.25 13.05 -3.48
N GLU A 86 5.97 12.61 -4.70
CA GLU A 86 6.08 13.44 -5.93
C GLU A 86 5.12 14.63 -5.89
N VAL A 87 3.83 14.41 -5.59
CA VAL A 87 2.83 15.48 -5.50
C VAL A 87 3.17 16.48 -4.39
N MET A 88 3.72 16.02 -3.27
CA MET A 88 4.17 16.89 -2.19
C MET A 88 5.34 17.77 -2.65
N SER A 89 6.37 17.19 -3.26
CA SER A 89 7.51 17.94 -3.82
C SER A 89 7.03 19.00 -4.81
N ASP A 90 6.23 18.63 -5.81
CA ASP A 90 5.66 19.54 -6.80
C ASP A 90 4.83 20.67 -6.17
N THR A 91 4.21 20.42 -5.02
CA THR A 91 3.42 21.41 -4.31
C THR A 91 4.29 22.35 -3.50
N GLU A 92 5.33 21.84 -2.83
CA GLU A 92 6.32 22.62 -2.11
C GLU A 92 7.11 23.53 -3.05
N ASP A 93 7.52 23.03 -4.22
CA ASP A 93 8.26 23.80 -5.24
C ASP A 93 7.39 24.95 -5.78
N ARG A 94 6.14 24.65 -6.14
CA ARG A 94 5.19 25.69 -6.61
C ARG A 94 4.87 26.71 -5.52
N ALA A 95 4.77 26.30 -4.25
CA ALA A 95 4.51 27.22 -3.15
C ALA A 95 5.71 28.16 -2.91
N SER A 96 6.93 27.61 -3.00
CA SER A 96 8.18 28.36 -2.88
C SER A 96 8.33 29.38 -4.01
N LEU A 97 8.13 28.97 -5.26
CA LEU A 97 8.15 29.87 -6.42
C LEU A 97 7.11 30.99 -6.32
N LYS A 98 5.88 30.68 -5.89
CA LYS A 98 4.84 31.71 -5.68
C LYS A 98 5.24 32.71 -4.61
N THR A 99 5.88 32.26 -3.55
CA THR A 99 6.36 33.13 -2.47
C THR A 99 7.46 34.05 -2.99
N ALA A 100 8.44 33.50 -3.70
CA ALA A 100 9.51 34.28 -4.32
C ALA A 100 8.98 35.32 -5.33
N GLN A 101 7.95 34.97 -6.12
CA GLN A 101 7.28 35.90 -7.04
C GLN A 101 6.58 37.03 -6.28
N ALA A 102 5.86 36.72 -5.21
CA ALA A 102 5.20 37.73 -4.39
C ALA A 102 6.20 38.69 -3.73
N GLU A 103 7.34 38.17 -3.24
CA GLU A 103 8.42 38.98 -2.69
C GLU A 103 9.07 39.87 -3.75
N PHE A 104 9.27 39.36 -4.97
CA PHE A 104 9.77 40.13 -6.10
C PHE A 104 8.83 41.29 -6.47
N GLU A 105 7.53 41.03 -6.58
CA GLU A 105 6.52 42.06 -6.88
C GLU A 105 6.47 43.14 -5.77
N LEU A 106 6.53 42.71 -4.52
CA LEU A 106 6.60 43.62 -3.38
C LEU A 106 7.86 44.49 -3.43
N ALA A 107 9.03 43.89 -3.67
CA ALA A 107 10.29 44.61 -3.77
C ALA A 107 10.29 45.64 -4.91
N ASN A 108 9.74 45.29 -6.08
CA ASN A 108 9.58 46.21 -7.21
C ASN A 108 8.67 47.38 -6.86
N THR A 109 7.52 47.10 -6.25
CA THR A 109 6.55 48.14 -5.84
C THR A 109 7.18 49.09 -4.82
N GLN A 110 7.95 48.57 -3.85
CA GLN A 110 8.67 49.40 -2.90
C GLN A 110 9.77 50.25 -3.58
N ALA A 111 10.51 49.69 -4.54
CA ALA A 111 11.52 50.41 -5.29
C ALA A 111 10.92 51.56 -6.11
N GLU A 112 9.79 51.32 -6.77
CA GLU A 112 9.03 52.34 -7.49
C GLU A 112 8.51 53.43 -6.56
N GLY A 113 7.93 53.05 -5.41
CA GLY A 113 7.49 54.02 -4.40
C GLY A 113 8.64 54.90 -3.89
N ARG A 114 9.83 54.31 -3.63
CA ARG A 114 11.03 55.09 -3.27
C ARG A 114 11.47 56.03 -4.38
N PHE A 115 11.43 55.57 -5.63
CA PHE A 115 11.77 56.38 -6.79
C PHE A 115 10.80 57.55 -6.97
N ASP A 116 9.49 57.34 -6.81
CA ASP A 116 8.49 58.39 -6.94
C ASP A 116 8.67 59.48 -5.87
N VAL A 117 8.96 59.08 -4.63
CA VAL A 117 9.30 60.02 -3.55
C VAL A 117 10.58 60.78 -3.88
N ALA A 118 11.63 60.09 -4.36
CA ALA A 118 12.88 60.73 -4.75
C ALA A 118 12.69 61.70 -5.92
N LYS A 119 11.86 61.34 -6.90
CA LYS A 119 11.48 62.19 -8.03
C LYS A 119 10.82 63.48 -7.58
N GLN A 120 9.86 63.40 -6.66
CA GLN A 120 9.21 64.59 -6.09
C GLN A 120 10.22 65.52 -5.39
N GLN A 121 11.22 64.94 -4.70
CA GLN A 121 12.30 65.72 -4.10
C GLN A 121 13.19 66.38 -5.16
N CYS A 122 13.58 65.64 -6.21
CA CYS A 122 14.36 66.17 -7.32
C CYS A 122 13.63 67.26 -8.12
N ASP A 123 12.29 67.26 -8.12
CA ASP A 123 11.49 68.29 -8.81
C ASP A 123 11.62 69.68 -8.17
N ALA A 124 12.07 69.77 -6.92
CA ALA A 124 12.38 71.04 -6.27
C ALA A 124 13.69 71.68 -6.75
N GLU A 125 14.55 70.91 -7.42
CA GLU A 125 15.84 71.36 -7.95
C GLU A 125 15.69 71.95 -9.38
N GLN A 126 16.70 72.66 -9.86
CA GLN A 126 16.74 73.21 -11.23
C GLN A 126 18.08 72.94 -11.93
N GLY A 127 18.05 72.90 -13.27
CA GLY A 127 19.22 72.69 -14.11
C GLY A 127 19.99 71.42 -13.78
N VAL A 128 21.32 71.51 -13.78
CA VAL A 128 22.24 70.37 -13.56
C VAL A 128 22.01 69.68 -12.21
N GLY A 129 21.52 70.40 -11.18
CA GLY A 129 21.17 69.80 -9.89
C GLY A 129 20.03 68.81 -10.01
N LYS A 130 18.97 69.18 -10.75
CA LYS A 130 17.83 68.31 -11.05
C LYS A 130 18.25 67.07 -11.84
N ASP A 131 19.06 67.26 -12.89
CA ASP A 131 19.51 66.17 -13.74
C ASP A 131 20.32 65.12 -12.97
N ASN A 132 21.27 65.59 -12.14
CA ASN A 132 22.07 64.70 -11.28
C ASN A 132 21.21 64.00 -10.21
N CYS A 133 20.23 64.70 -9.63
CA CYS A 133 19.30 64.10 -8.68
C CYS A 133 18.49 62.97 -9.32
N MET A 134 17.88 63.24 -10.48
CA MET A 134 17.10 62.26 -11.22
C MET A 134 17.94 61.06 -11.66
N ALA A 135 19.18 61.29 -12.12
CA ALA A 135 20.09 60.21 -12.50
C ALA A 135 20.39 59.27 -11.31
N ARG A 136 20.63 59.83 -10.12
CA ARG A 136 20.86 59.04 -8.89
C ARG A 136 19.62 58.25 -8.49
N ALA A 137 18.44 58.87 -8.50
CA ALA A 137 17.19 58.20 -8.20
C ALA A 137 16.91 57.04 -9.16
N ASN A 138 17.13 57.25 -10.45
CA ASN A 138 16.94 56.21 -11.46
C ASN A 138 17.95 55.06 -11.31
N ASN A 139 19.22 55.36 -11.01
CA ASN A 139 20.21 54.33 -10.76
C ASN A 139 19.88 53.49 -9.52
N ALA A 140 19.33 54.09 -8.47
CA ALA A 140 18.85 53.37 -7.30
C ALA A 140 17.66 52.45 -7.65
N LEU A 141 16.68 52.95 -8.43
CA LEU A 141 15.56 52.12 -8.91
C LEU A 141 16.05 50.91 -9.71
N ILE A 142 16.99 51.11 -10.64
CA ILE A 142 17.56 50.03 -11.45
C ILE A 142 18.29 49.02 -10.56
N ALA A 143 19.10 49.49 -9.61
CA ALA A 143 19.83 48.62 -8.68
C ALA A 143 18.88 47.79 -7.81
N ASP A 144 17.83 48.40 -7.27
CA ASP A 144 16.84 47.73 -6.43
C ASP A 144 16.07 46.66 -7.21
N LYS A 145 15.63 46.98 -8.44
CA LYS A 145 14.95 46.01 -9.33
C LYS A 145 15.87 44.86 -9.74
N ALA A 146 17.14 45.16 -10.02
CA ALA A 146 18.13 44.15 -10.35
C ALA A 146 18.40 43.21 -9.17
N ALA A 147 18.48 43.73 -7.95
CA ALA A 147 18.65 42.94 -6.74
C ALA A 147 17.44 42.02 -6.50
N ALA A 148 16.22 42.54 -6.66
CA ALA A 148 15.00 41.75 -6.56
C ALA A 148 14.96 40.63 -7.61
N ALA A 149 15.33 40.93 -8.86
CA ALA A 149 15.38 39.94 -9.94
C ALA A 149 16.42 38.84 -9.67
N ALA A 150 17.57 39.19 -9.10
CA ALA A 150 18.60 38.22 -8.72
C ALA A 150 18.08 37.22 -7.68
N VAL A 151 17.36 37.71 -6.66
CA VAL A 151 16.74 36.86 -5.63
C VAL A 151 15.71 35.92 -6.25
N LEU A 152 14.83 36.42 -7.14
CA LEU A 152 13.86 35.58 -7.82
C LEU A 152 14.52 34.51 -8.69
N SER A 153 15.57 34.87 -9.43
CA SER A 153 16.29 33.91 -10.29
C SER A 153 17.01 32.82 -9.50
N ALA A 154 17.47 33.12 -8.29
CA ALA A 154 18.08 32.11 -7.42
C ALA A 154 17.05 31.07 -6.94
N ALA A 155 15.80 31.50 -6.71
CA ALA A 155 14.70 30.64 -6.31
C ALA A 155 14.14 29.74 -7.44
N ASP A 156 14.46 30.03 -8.70
CA ASP A 156 14.06 29.24 -9.88
C ASP A 156 15.12 28.19 -10.28
N THR A 157 16.31 28.24 -9.66
CA THR A 157 17.44 27.34 -9.96
C THR A 157 17.67 26.24 -8.93
N ASP A 158 16.94 26.27 -7.81
CA ASP A 158 16.89 25.19 -6.80
C ASP A 158 15.76 24.21 -7.15
#